data_AF-A0A3D4DIS1-F1
#
_entry.id   AF-A0A3D4DIS1-F1
#
_cell.length_a   1.000
_cell.length_b   1.000
_cell.length_c   1.000
_cell.angle_alpha   90.00
_cell.angle_beta   90.00
_cell.angle_gamma   90.00
#
_symmetry.space_group_name_H-M   'P 1'
#
loop_
_entity.id
_entity.type
_entity.pdbx_description
1 polymer ?
#
loop_
_entity_poly.entity_id
_entity_poly.type
_entity_poly.pdbx_seq_one_letter_code
_entity_poly.pdbx_strand_id
1 'polypeptide(L)'
;MKKTIRKISICLALILVLANFSSCAFLKNKLKNIKGELVGNSFTIDFYDNYGTDLLTIHGNKVGLEANYVSTDSIDSDGSTTTNYELSSVVTLTVDGSQIAQTGNTIIFAENGITKLEDFALQSTEISTSGGSINLLDRKINKLQNLIGTPKIVIVCSQLGIPIAVYGGNSVYWEIPDDLPKTTKLNIDGKALYIHRANYILLDSSIIDFSE
;
A
#
# COMPACT_ATOMS: atom_id res chain seq x y z
N MET A 1 20.51 63.60 -12.55
CA MET A 1 21.20 62.33 -12.21
C MET A 1 20.88 61.81 -10.80
N LYS A 2 21.11 62.57 -9.71
CA LYS A 2 20.83 62.10 -8.33
C LYS A 2 19.37 61.67 -8.04
N LYS A 3 18.38 62.39 -8.61
CA LYS A 3 16.94 62.05 -8.44
C LYS A 3 16.53 60.75 -9.16
N THR A 4 17.15 60.43 -10.28
CA THR A 4 16.87 59.22 -11.06
C THR A 4 17.47 57.98 -10.40
N ILE A 5 18.68 58.10 -9.86
CA ILE A 5 19.36 57.04 -9.09
C ILE A 5 18.58 56.70 -7.82
N ARG A 6 18.05 57.71 -7.10
CA ARG A 6 17.21 57.50 -5.90
C ARG A 6 15.91 56.75 -6.22
N LYS A 7 15.27 57.00 -7.37
CA LYS A 7 14.06 56.26 -7.80
C LYS A 7 14.38 54.79 -8.12
N ILE A 8 15.52 54.53 -8.77
CA ILE A 8 15.95 53.16 -9.11
C ILE A 8 16.28 52.36 -7.84
N SER A 9 16.98 52.94 -6.86
CA SER A 9 17.25 52.27 -5.59
C SER A 9 15.97 51.96 -4.79
N ILE A 10 14.96 52.84 -4.84
CA ILE A 10 13.67 52.59 -4.17
C ILE A 10 12.91 51.47 -4.87
N CYS A 11 12.89 51.43 -6.21
CA CYS A 11 12.29 50.32 -6.95
C CYS A 11 12.98 48.99 -6.68
N LEU A 12 14.32 48.95 -6.62
CA LEU A 12 15.07 47.73 -6.35
C LEU A 12 14.84 47.22 -4.91
N ALA A 13 14.74 48.13 -3.94
CA ALA A 13 14.37 47.79 -2.57
C ALA A 13 12.93 47.27 -2.46
N LEU A 14 11.99 47.83 -3.21
CA LEU A 14 10.60 47.33 -3.27
C LEU A 14 10.53 45.92 -3.86
N ILE A 15 11.30 45.64 -4.92
CA ILE A 15 11.37 44.30 -5.55
C ILE A 15 12.01 43.28 -4.58
N LEU A 16 13.03 43.68 -3.82
CA LEU A 16 13.62 42.83 -2.78
C LEU A 16 12.64 42.55 -1.63
N VAL A 17 11.81 43.52 -1.23
CA VAL A 17 10.78 43.34 -0.19
C VAL A 17 9.62 42.46 -0.70
N LEU A 18 9.23 42.60 -1.97
CA LEU A 18 8.21 41.75 -2.61
C LEU A 18 8.71 40.31 -2.85
N ALA A 19 10.02 40.10 -3.04
CA ALA A 19 10.63 38.78 -3.13
C ALA A 19 10.71 38.03 -1.78
N ASN A 20 10.47 38.72 -0.65
CA ASN A 20 10.41 38.11 0.68
C ASN A 20 8.99 37.64 1.09
N PHE A 21 7.98 37.79 0.22
CA PHE A 21 6.60 37.35 0.52
C PHE A 21 6.10 36.15 -0.31
N SER A 22 6.97 35.43 -1.04
CA SER A 22 6.60 34.19 -1.73
C SER A 22 7.19 32.92 -1.09
N SER A 23 7.50 32.96 0.21
CA SER A 23 7.94 31.78 0.96
C SER A 23 7.06 31.55 2.17
N CYS A 24 5.94 30.84 2.02
CA CYS A 24 5.43 29.88 3.00
C CYS A 24 4.14 29.19 2.53
N ALA A 25 3.91 27.99 3.08
CA ALA A 25 2.82 27.03 2.83
C ALA A 25 2.94 26.14 1.57
N PHE A 26 2.78 26.67 0.35
CA PHE A 26 2.54 25.78 -0.81
C PHE A 26 3.73 24.89 -1.20
N LEU A 27 4.97 25.40 -1.09
CA LEU A 27 6.18 24.63 -1.44
C LEU A 27 6.63 23.65 -0.33
N LYS A 28 6.22 23.88 0.93
CA LYS A 28 6.53 23.00 2.06
C LYS A 28 5.60 21.78 2.12
N ASN A 29 4.34 21.91 1.66
CA ASN A 29 3.40 20.78 1.56
C ASN A 29 3.81 19.74 0.50
N LYS A 30 4.59 20.13 -0.53
CA LYS A 30 4.97 19.22 -1.61
C LYS A 30 6.22 18.38 -1.29
N LEU A 31 6.91 18.64 -0.18
CA LEU A 31 8.23 18.09 0.10
C LEU A 31 8.25 16.85 1.01
N LYS A 32 7.09 16.27 1.34
CA LYS A 32 7.01 15.08 2.21
C LYS A 32 6.09 13.98 1.73
N ASN A 33 5.63 14.01 0.48
CA ASN A 33 4.88 12.87 -0.06
C ASN A 33 5.84 11.70 -0.24
N ILE A 34 5.64 10.62 0.53
CA ILE A 34 6.23 9.31 0.24
C ILE A 34 5.59 8.83 -1.07
N LYS A 35 6.37 8.90 -2.14
CA LYS A 35 6.00 8.46 -3.48
C LYS A 35 6.97 7.37 -3.89
N GLY A 36 6.48 6.14 -3.88
CA GLY A 36 7.25 4.98 -4.32
C GLY A 36 6.64 4.43 -5.61
N GLU A 37 7.52 4.02 -6.51
CA GLU A 37 7.13 3.22 -7.67
C GLU A 37 7.32 1.75 -7.33
N LEU A 38 6.37 0.91 -7.72
CA LEU A 38 6.54 -0.53 -7.59
C LEU A 38 7.57 -0.97 -8.63
N VAL A 39 8.59 -1.69 -8.17
CA VAL A 39 9.64 -2.24 -9.02
C VAL A 39 9.24 -3.64 -9.45
N GLY A 40 9.10 -3.83 -10.75
CA GLY A 40 8.68 -5.08 -11.38
C GLY A 40 8.15 -4.81 -12.78
N ASN A 41 7.66 -5.85 -13.45
CA ASN A 41 6.99 -5.72 -14.74
C ASN A 41 5.49 -5.38 -14.54
N SER A 42 4.61 -6.00 -15.32
CA SER A 42 3.17 -5.89 -15.18
C SER A 42 2.68 -6.48 -13.86
N PHE A 43 1.72 -5.84 -13.23
CA PHE A 43 1.09 -6.27 -11.98
C PHE A 43 -0.40 -6.58 -12.17
N THR A 44 -0.86 -7.60 -11.45
CA THR A 44 -2.28 -7.78 -11.09
C THR A 44 -2.48 -7.21 -9.69
N ILE A 45 -3.50 -6.35 -9.55
CA ILE A 45 -3.75 -5.57 -8.34
C ILE A 45 -5.15 -5.87 -7.85
N ASP A 46 -5.22 -6.55 -6.71
CA ASP A 46 -6.47 -6.99 -6.09
C ASP A 46 -6.77 -6.15 -4.84
N PHE A 47 -8.02 -5.67 -4.72
CA PHE A 47 -8.50 -4.89 -3.58
C PHE A 47 -9.46 -5.73 -2.73
N TYR A 48 -9.19 -5.81 -1.44
CA TYR A 48 -10.03 -6.56 -0.50
C TYR A 48 -10.55 -5.67 0.63
N ASP A 49 -11.81 -5.88 1.01
CA ASP A 49 -12.34 -5.30 2.24
C ASP A 49 -11.72 -5.95 3.49
N ASN A 50 -12.13 -5.48 4.67
CA ASN A 50 -11.66 -6.03 5.95
C ASN A 50 -12.12 -7.48 6.18
N TYR A 51 -13.17 -7.93 5.50
CA TYR A 51 -13.73 -9.28 5.60
C TYR A 51 -13.15 -10.25 4.56
N GLY A 52 -12.22 -9.79 3.71
CA GLY A 52 -11.61 -10.61 2.68
C GLY A 52 -12.47 -10.81 1.43
N THR A 53 -13.49 -9.98 1.24
CA THR A 53 -14.25 -9.92 -0.02
C THR A 53 -13.40 -9.20 -1.07
N ASP A 54 -13.27 -9.78 -2.26
CA ASP A 54 -12.68 -9.09 -3.41
C ASP A 54 -13.65 -8.00 -3.91
N LEU A 55 -13.13 -6.78 -4.04
CA LEU A 55 -13.89 -5.60 -4.45
C LEU A 55 -13.60 -5.23 -5.90
N LEU A 56 -12.35 -5.41 -6.34
CA LEU A 56 -11.85 -4.89 -7.60
C LEU A 56 -10.49 -5.53 -7.92
N THR A 57 -10.37 -6.04 -9.14
CA THR A 57 -9.09 -6.40 -9.75
C THR A 57 -8.79 -5.44 -10.90
N ILE A 58 -7.57 -4.93 -10.94
CA ILE A 58 -7.04 -4.14 -12.05
C ILE A 58 -5.67 -4.67 -12.47
N HIS A 59 -5.27 -4.34 -13.70
CA HIS A 59 -3.95 -4.71 -14.24
C HIS A 59 -3.25 -3.46 -14.74
N GLY A 60 -1.92 -3.42 -14.61
CA GLY A 60 -1.12 -2.34 -15.18
C GLY A 60 0.37 -2.61 -15.21
N ASN A 61 1.10 -1.81 -15.97
CA ASN A 61 2.54 -1.99 -16.20
C ASN A 61 3.39 -1.03 -15.38
N LYS A 62 2.88 0.17 -15.12
CA LYS A 62 3.54 1.18 -14.30
C LYS A 62 2.63 1.50 -13.13
N VAL A 63 3.06 1.08 -11.95
CA VAL A 63 2.27 1.19 -10.74
C VAL A 63 3.05 2.02 -9.72
N GLY A 64 2.42 3.03 -9.16
CA GLY A 64 2.99 3.86 -8.09
C GLY A 64 2.00 4.03 -6.96
N LEU A 65 2.48 4.00 -5.72
CA LEU A 65 1.65 4.14 -4.52
C LEU A 65 2.17 5.29 -3.68
N GLU A 66 1.28 6.23 -3.38
CA GLU A 66 1.61 7.48 -2.71
C GLU A 66 0.84 7.61 -1.40
N ALA A 67 1.54 8.01 -0.34
CA ALA A 67 0.93 8.41 0.91
C ALA A 67 0.45 9.86 0.82
N ASN A 68 -0.81 10.12 1.15
CA ASN A 68 -1.28 11.49 1.34
C ASN A 68 -1.02 11.92 2.79
N TYR A 69 -0.75 13.20 3.03
CA TYR A 69 -0.55 13.75 4.37
C TYR A 69 -1.67 14.71 4.72
N VAL A 70 -2.07 14.72 5.99
CA VAL A 70 -3.01 15.67 6.56
C VAL A 70 -2.31 16.50 7.62
N SER A 71 -2.59 17.81 7.64
CA SER A 71 -2.08 18.71 8.68
C SER A 71 -2.95 18.63 9.93
N THR A 72 -2.34 18.38 11.08
CA THR A 72 -2.97 18.40 12.40
C THR A 72 -2.33 19.47 13.25
N ASP A 73 -3.13 20.39 13.78
CA ASP A 73 -2.64 21.43 14.68
C ASP A 73 -2.70 20.94 16.13
N SER A 74 -1.55 20.91 16.80
CA SER A 74 -1.46 20.67 18.24
C SER A 74 -1.21 21.99 18.98
N ILE A 75 -1.88 22.17 20.12
CA ILE A 75 -1.63 23.31 21.00
C ILE A 75 -0.62 22.87 22.06
N ASP A 76 0.54 23.53 22.07
CA ASP A 76 1.58 23.30 23.05
C ASP A 76 1.21 23.93 24.40
N SER A 77 1.88 23.49 25.48
CA SER A 77 1.58 23.94 26.85
C SER A 77 1.78 25.44 27.07
N ASP A 78 2.48 26.13 26.18
CA ASP A 78 2.69 27.58 26.18
C ASP A 78 1.62 28.36 25.38
N GLY A 79 0.63 27.67 24.81
CA GLY A 79 -0.43 28.25 23.98
C GLY A 79 -0.04 28.46 22.51
N SER A 80 1.16 28.06 22.09
CA SER A 80 1.56 28.08 20.68
C SER A 80 0.92 26.91 19.92
N THR A 81 0.74 27.10 18.60
CA THR A 81 0.16 26.07 17.71
C THR A 81 1.26 25.50 16.83
N THR A 82 1.47 24.20 16.94
CA THR A 82 2.39 23.44 16.09
C THR A 82 1.60 22.64 15.06
N THR A 83 1.78 22.93 13.78
CA THR A 83 1.21 22.13 12.69
C THR A 83 2.06 20.88 12.46
N ASN A 84 1.55 19.73 12.86
CA ASN A 84 2.08 18.42 12.54
C ASN A 84 1.51 17.91 11.22
N TYR A 85 2.23 17.01 10.57
CA TYR A 85 1.78 16.36 9.34
C TYR A 85 1.75 14.86 9.57
N GLU A 86 0.54 14.31 9.58
CA GLU A 86 0.29 12.90 9.80
C GLU A 86 -0.02 12.20 8.47
N LEU A 87 0.34 10.93 8.37
CA LEU A 87 -0.04 10.09 7.24
C LEU A 87 -1.56 9.94 7.21
N SER A 88 -2.18 10.39 6.12
CA SER A 88 -3.58 10.14 5.83
C SER A 88 -3.81 8.64 5.68
N SER A 89 -5.00 8.19 6.07
CA SER A 89 -5.44 6.83 5.73
C SER A 89 -5.74 6.67 4.24
N VAL A 90 -5.90 7.79 3.51
CA VAL A 90 -6.08 7.80 2.07
C VAL A 90 -4.73 7.66 1.39
N VAL A 91 -4.58 6.63 0.55
CA VAL A 91 -3.44 6.46 -0.36
C VAL A 91 -3.89 6.67 -1.80
N THR A 92 -2.96 7.16 -2.63
CA THR A 92 -3.20 7.36 -4.05
C THR A 92 -2.42 6.31 -4.83
N LEU A 93 -3.14 5.43 -5.51
CA LEU A 93 -2.58 4.49 -6.47
C LEU A 93 -2.59 5.12 -7.86
N THR A 94 -1.47 5.05 -8.58
CA THR A 94 -1.38 5.41 -10.00
C THR A 94 -1.08 4.15 -10.80
N VAL A 95 -1.94 3.82 -11.77
CA VAL A 95 -1.79 2.67 -12.67
C VAL A 95 -1.83 3.16 -14.10
N ASP A 96 -0.72 3.00 -14.83
CA ASP A 96 -0.57 3.40 -16.24
C ASP A 96 -1.03 4.85 -16.51
N GLY A 97 -0.80 5.74 -15.55
CA GLY A 97 -1.15 7.17 -15.62
C GLY A 97 -2.54 7.54 -15.11
N SER A 98 -3.39 6.55 -14.80
CA SER A 98 -4.70 6.76 -14.16
C SER A 98 -4.60 6.68 -12.65
N GLN A 99 -5.34 7.52 -11.92
CA GLN A 99 -5.29 7.58 -10.46
C GLN A 99 -6.52 6.97 -9.81
N ILE A 100 -6.29 6.27 -8.69
CA ILE A 100 -7.31 5.71 -7.80
C ILE A 100 -6.97 6.19 -6.39
N ALA A 101 -7.90 6.89 -5.75
CA ALA A 101 -7.79 7.22 -4.33
C ALA A 101 -8.54 6.15 -3.52
N GLN A 102 -7.87 5.57 -2.54
CA GLN A 102 -8.44 4.50 -1.72
C GLN A 102 -8.09 4.73 -0.25
N THR A 103 -8.97 4.26 0.64
CA THR A 103 -8.76 4.27 2.10
C THR A 103 -9.22 2.95 2.69
N GLY A 104 -8.46 2.40 3.65
CA GLY A 104 -8.92 1.32 4.53
C GLY A 104 -8.93 -0.11 3.97
N ASN A 105 -8.99 -0.32 2.66
CA ASN A 105 -8.87 -1.64 2.01
C ASN A 105 -7.45 -2.21 2.07
N THR A 106 -7.38 -3.55 2.03
CA THR A 106 -6.16 -4.32 1.77
C THR A 106 -5.89 -4.31 0.27
N ILE A 107 -4.64 -4.12 -0.16
CA ILE A 107 -4.28 -4.18 -1.59
C ILE A 107 -3.09 -5.12 -1.79
N ILE A 108 -3.23 -6.06 -2.73
CA ILE A 108 -2.15 -6.95 -3.13
C ILE A 108 -1.74 -6.61 -4.56
N PHE A 109 -0.46 -6.33 -4.79
CA PHE A 109 0.14 -6.12 -6.10
C PHE A 109 1.04 -7.31 -6.42
N ALA A 110 0.56 -8.25 -7.22
CA ALA A 110 1.32 -9.41 -7.65
C ALA A 110 1.95 -9.16 -9.01
N GLU A 111 3.29 -9.17 -9.09
CA GLU A 111 3.98 -9.15 -10.37
C GLU A 111 3.60 -10.39 -11.19
N ASN A 112 3.39 -10.19 -12.49
CA ASN A 112 3.00 -11.26 -13.39
C ASN A 112 4.02 -12.42 -13.37
N GLY A 113 3.51 -13.63 -13.25
CA GLY A 113 4.31 -14.85 -13.16
C GLY A 113 4.68 -15.26 -11.73
N ILE A 114 4.13 -14.59 -10.71
CA ILE A 114 4.03 -15.16 -9.36
C ILE A 114 2.93 -16.22 -9.35
N THR A 115 3.20 -17.34 -8.70
CA THR A 115 2.24 -18.43 -8.54
C THR A 115 1.27 -18.10 -7.39
N LYS A 116 0.06 -17.67 -7.71
CA LYS A 116 -1.09 -17.66 -6.77
C LYS A 116 -1.59 -19.09 -6.66
N LEU A 117 -1.36 -19.70 -5.52
CA LEU A 117 -1.67 -21.11 -5.27
C LEU A 117 -3.16 -21.32 -4.98
N GLU A 118 -3.78 -20.36 -4.29
CA GLU A 118 -5.22 -20.36 -4.03
C GLU A 118 -5.70 -18.93 -3.82
N ASP A 119 -6.92 -18.66 -4.28
CA ASP A 119 -7.67 -17.44 -3.96
C ASP A 119 -8.76 -17.78 -2.97
N PHE A 120 -8.70 -17.18 -1.79
CA PHE A 120 -9.65 -17.43 -0.72
C PHE A 120 -10.75 -16.38 -0.62
N ALA A 121 -10.71 -15.38 -1.51
CA ALA A 121 -11.72 -14.34 -1.59
C ALA A 121 -13.10 -14.98 -1.61
N LEU A 122 -13.95 -14.55 -0.67
CA LEU A 122 -15.31 -15.03 -0.58
C LEU A 122 -16.07 -14.54 -1.81
N GLN A 123 -16.22 -15.38 -2.83
CA GLN A 123 -17.27 -15.18 -3.82
C GLN A 123 -18.58 -15.27 -3.06
N SER A 124 -19.34 -14.18 -3.02
CA SER A 124 -20.57 -14.01 -2.25
C SER A 124 -21.74 -14.84 -2.76
N THR A 125 -21.50 -16.04 -3.30
CA THR A 125 -22.55 -16.90 -3.85
C THR A 125 -22.55 -18.21 -3.08
N GLU A 126 -23.67 -18.45 -2.41
CA GLU A 126 -24.05 -19.64 -1.63
C GLU A 126 -23.70 -19.62 -0.13
N ILE A 127 -24.35 -18.70 0.59
CA ILE A 127 -24.77 -18.98 1.97
C ILE A 127 -25.93 -19.99 1.89
N SER A 128 -25.60 -21.27 1.78
CA SER A 128 -26.55 -22.34 2.05
C SER A 128 -26.82 -22.37 3.55
N THR A 129 -27.97 -21.84 3.95
CA THR A 129 -28.49 -21.92 5.33
C THR A 129 -28.86 -23.36 5.66
N SER A 130 -27.86 -24.14 6.08
CA SER A 130 -28.04 -25.34 6.88
C SER A 130 -26.91 -25.34 7.91
N GLY A 131 -27.25 -25.29 9.20
CA GLY A 131 -26.32 -25.06 10.31
C GLY A 131 -25.00 -25.84 10.18
N GLY A 132 -23.90 -25.09 10.10
CA GLY A 132 -22.56 -25.64 9.95
C GLY A 132 -21.55 -24.54 9.67
N SER A 133 -21.15 -23.80 10.70
CA SER A 133 -20.06 -22.80 10.66
C SER A 133 -18.67 -23.42 10.73
N ILE A 134 -18.51 -24.59 10.11
CA ILE A 134 -17.30 -25.44 10.10
C ILE A 134 -17.24 -26.09 8.71
N ASN A 135 -16.06 -26.26 8.11
CA ASN A 135 -15.77 -26.78 6.74
C ASN A 135 -15.38 -25.78 5.63
N LEU A 136 -15.22 -24.47 5.89
CA LEU A 136 -14.58 -23.58 4.91
C LEU A 136 -13.05 -23.61 5.02
N LEU A 137 -12.50 -23.63 6.23
CA LEU A 137 -11.06 -23.77 6.45
C LEU A 137 -10.57 -25.19 6.10
N ASP A 138 -11.31 -26.23 6.44
CA ASP A 138 -10.86 -27.63 6.21
C ASP A 138 -10.79 -27.99 4.72
N ARG A 139 -11.76 -27.52 3.90
CA ARG A 139 -11.67 -27.62 2.43
C ARG A 139 -10.52 -26.80 1.85
N LYS A 140 -10.19 -25.67 2.47
CA LYS A 140 -9.07 -24.79 2.07
C LYS A 140 -7.71 -25.40 2.45
N ILE A 141 -7.62 -26.11 3.58
CA ILE A 141 -6.43 -26.82 4.06
C ILE A 141 -6.13 -28.06 3.20
N ASN A 142 -7.13 -28.85 2.83
CA ASN A 142 -6.95 -30.01 1.94
C ASN A 142 -6.52 -29.60 0.52
N LYS A 143 -6.84 -28.38 0.07
CA LYS A 143 -6.24 -27.82 -1.14
C LYS A 143 -4.79 -27.39 -0.93
N LEU A 144 -4.46 -26.83 0.23
CA LEU A 144 -3.07 -26.55 0.63
C LEU A 144 -2.18 -27.79 0.67
N GLN A 145 -2.70 -28.95 1.05
CA GLN A 145 -1.99 -30.23 0.93
C GLN A 145 -1.63 -30.57 -0.53
N ASN A 146 -2.36 -30.07 -1.53
CA ASN A 146 -2.01 -30.26 -2.94
C ASN A 146 -0.97 -29.24 -3.44
N LEU A 147 -0.63 -28.23 -2.62
CA LEU A 147 0.33 -27.17 -2.92
C LEU A 147 1.77 -27.50 -2.46
N ILE A 148 2.01 -28.76 -2.07
CA ILE A 148 3.29 -29.33 -1.56
C ILE A 148 4.48 -29.20 -2.54
N GLY A 149 4.28 -28.68 -3.76
CA GLY A 149 5.35 -28.46 -4.73
C GLY A 149 6.33 -27.33 -4.39
N THR A 150 6.00 -26.41 -3.46
CA THR A 150 6.87 -25.26 -3.12
C THR A 150 7.33 -25.30 -1.66
N PRO A 151 8.63 -25.05 -1.38
CA PRO A 151 9.18 -25.13 -0.02
C PRO A 151 8.76 -23.96 0.87
N LYS A 152 8.40 -22.80 0.31
CA LYS A 152 7.94 -21.63 1.07
C LYS A 152 6.53 -21.25 0.67
N ILE A 153 5.71 -20.93 1.67
CA ILE A 153 4.31 -20.53 1.51
C ILE A 153 4.09 -19.18 2.19
N VAL A 154 3.37 -18.30 1.51
CA VAL A 154 2.88 -17.02 2.02
C VAL A 154 1.37 -17.07 2.08
N ILE A 155 0.79 -16.94 3.27
CA ILE A 155 -0.64 -16.76 3.46
C ILE A 155 -0.88 -15.28 3.72
N VAL A 156 -1.62 -14.61 2.83
CA VAL A 156 -2.05 -13.22 3.02
C VAL A 156 -3.46 -13.22 3.57
N CYS A 157 -3.68 -12.40 4.61
CA CYS A 157 -4.95 -12.23 5.27
C CYS A 157 -5.37 -10.76 5.25
N SER A 158 -6.68 -10.52 5.27
CA SER A 158 -7.23 -9.20 5.53
C SER A 158 -6.77 -8.67 6.90
N GLN A 159 -7.01 -7.39 7.16
CA GLN A 159 -6.69 -6.78 8.46
C GLN A 159 -7.37 -7.46 9.67
N LEU A 160 -8.53 -8.09 9.46
CA LEU A 160 -9.22 -8.86 10.50
C LEU A 160 -8.75 -10.31 10.59
N GLY A 161 -7.71 -10.70 9.83
CA GLY A 161 -7.13 -12.04 9.87
C GLY A 161 -7.84 -13.07 9.01
N ILE A 162 -8.75 -12.66 8.11
CA ILE A 162 -9.42 -13.59 7.19
C ILE A 162 -8.47 -13.91 6.03
N PRO A 163 -8.14 -15.19 5.77
CA PRO A 163 -7.27 -15.56 4.64
C PRO A 163 -7.88 -15.14 3.30
N ILE A 164 -7.10 -14.44 2.47
CA ILE A 164 -7.52 -13.91 1.16
C ILE A 164 -6.74 -14.50 -0.01
N ALA A 165 -5.45 -14.78 0.15
CA ALA A 165 -4.64 -15.33 -0.92
C ALA A 165 -3.48 -16.18 -0.38
N VAL A 166 -3.06 -17.18 -1.16
CA VAL A 166 -1.88 -17.98 -0.86
C VAL A 166 -0.94 -17.95 -2.05
N TYR A 167 0.33 -17.69 -1.77
CA TYR A 167 1.41 -17.70 -2.75
C TYR A 167 2.47 -18.71 -2.34
N GLY A 168 3.14 -19.27 -3.33
CA GLY A 168 4.21 -20.26 -3.12
C GLY A 168 5.42 -19.96 -3.99
N GLY A 169 6.59 -20.33 -3.47
CA GLY A 169 7.84 -20.20 -4.20
C GLY A 169 8.97 -21.03 -3.59
N ASN A 170 10.09 -21.10 -4.32
CA ASN A 170 11.30 -21.79 -3.87
C ASN A 170 12.14 -20.95 -2.92
N SER A 171 12.24 -19.65 -3.20
CA SER A 171 12.92 -18.65 -2.39
C SER A 171 11.98 -17.49 -2.12
N VAL A 172 11.69 -17.25 -0.84
CA VAL A 172 10.83 -16.15 -0.41
C VAL A 172 11.49 -15.38 0.73
N TYR A 173 11.58 -14.06 0.57
CA TYR A 173 12.05 -13.13 1.61
C TYR A 173 11.24 -11.83 1.59
N TRP A 174 11.30 -11.07 2.67
CA TRP A 174 10.54 -9.83 2.84
C TRP A 174 11.46 -8.64 3.05
N GLU A 175 11.00 -7.47 2.59
CA GLU A 175 11.61 -6.17 2.87
C GLU A 175 10.51 -5.12 3.09
N ILE A 176 10.81 -4.10 3.88
CA ILE A 176 9.93 -2.95 4.08
C ILE A 176 10.50 -1.82 3.22
N PRO A 177 9.81 -1.41 2.13
CA PRO A 177 10.26 -0.30 1.31
C PRO A 177 10.12 1.02 2.08
N ASP A 178 11.19 1.81 2.12
CA ASP A 178 11.22 3.11 2.82
C ASP A 178 10.35 4.18 2.12
N ASP A 179 10.06 3.96 0.83
CA ASP A 179 9.39 4.88 -0.07
C ASP A 179 7.92 4.50 -0.35
N LEU A 180 7.36 3.51 0.34
CA LEU A 180 5.97 3.09 0.18
C LEU A 180 5.19 3.15 1.51
N PRO A 181 3.91 3.59 1.49
CA PRO A 181 3.12 3.69 2.72
C PRO A 181 2.67 2.33 3.24
N LYS A 182 3.04 1.96 4.49
CA LYS A 182 2.54 0.74 5.18
C LYS A 182 2.45 -0.49 4.27
N THR A 183 3.50 -0.68 3.46
CA THR A 183 3.58 -1.74 2.47
C THR A 183 4.73 -2.67 2.83
N THR A 184 4.50 -3.98 2.74
CA THR A 184 5.58 -4.97 2.74
C THR A 184 5.79 -5.46 1.32
N LYS A 185 7.05 -5.63 0.91
CA LYS A 185 7.39 -6.29 -0.34
C LYS A 185 7.91 -7.68 -0.02
N LEU A 186 7.28 -8.70 -0.58
CA LEU A 186 7.79 -10.06 -0.61
C LEU A 186 8.43 -10.30 -1.98
N ASN A 187 9.66 -10.80 -1.99
CA ASN A 187 10.25 -11.35 -3.19
C ASN A 187 9.95 -12.86 -3.23
N ILE A 188 9.31 -13.32 -4.30
CA ILE A 188 8.98 -14.73 -4.55
C ILE A 188 9.66 -15.13 -5.86
N ASP A 189 10.71 -15.93 -5.78
CA ASP A 189 11.47 -16.42 -6.93
C ASP A 189 11.90 -15.31 -7.90
N GLY A 190 12.37 -14.18 -7.36
CA GLY A 190 12.85 -13.03 -8.12
C GLY A 190 11.76 -12.04 -8.52
N LYS A 191 10.48 -12.30 -8.22
CA LYS A 191 9.35 -11.43 -8.55
C LYS A 191 8.77 -10.74 -7.32
N ALA A 192 8.21 -9.55 -7.50
CA ALA A 192 7.71 -8.74 -6.40
C ALA A 192 6.21 -8.95 -6.13
N LEU A 193 5.89 -9.25 -4.87
CA LEU A 193 4.54 -9.22 -4.32
C LEU A 193 4.49 -8.10 -3.27
N TYR A 194 3.86 -6.98 -3.62
CA TYR A 194 3.64 -5.90 -2.66
C TYR A 194 2.31 -6.10 -1.95
N ILE A 195 2.31 -5.91 -0.64
CA ILE A 195 1.14 -6.09 0.23
C ILE A 195 0.96 -4.81 1.02
N HIS A 196 -0.08 -4.06 0.71
CA HIS A 196 -0.48 -2.87 1.44
C HIS A 196 -1.57 -3.22 2.45
N ARG A 197 -1.34 -2.85 3.72
CA ARG A 197 -2.35 -2.89 4.79
C ARG A 197 -3.02 -4.27 4.95
N ALA A 198 -2.21 -5.33 5.03
CA ALA A 198 -2.65 -6.70 5.27
C ALA A 198 -1.84 -7.35 6.39
N ASN A 199 -2.33 -8.49 6.87
CA ASN A 199 -1.54 -9.42 7.67
C ASN A 199 -0.97 -10.50 6.75
N TYR A 200 0.21 -11.05 7.03
CA TYR A 200 0.71 -12.20 6.30
C TYR A 200 1.49 -13.14 7.20
N ILE A 201 1.55 -14.42 6.81
CA ILE A 201 2.36 -15.45 7.43
C ILE A 201 3.25 -16.04 6.34
N LEU A 202 4.57 -15.98 6.54
CA LEU A 202 5.56 -16.66 5.70
C LEU A 202 6.10 -17.86 6.48
N LEU A 203 5.99 -19.05 5.90
CA LEU A 203 6.41 -20.29 6.54
C LEU A 203 7.05 -21.28 5.55
N ASP A 204 7.84 -22.20 6.08
CA ASP A 204 8.26 -23.40 5.37
C ASP A 204 7.08 -24.37 5.24
N SER A 205 6.85 -24.92 4.05
CA SER A 205 5.75 -25.86 3.84
C SER A 205 5.88 -27.13 4.70
N SER A 206 7.11 -27.50 5.09
CA SER A 206 7.40 -28.66 5.93
C SER A 206 6.87 -28.56 7.37
N ILE A 207 6.55 -27.37 7.85
CA ILE A 207 6.03 -27.18 9.22
C ILE A 207 4.50 -27.17 9.27
N ILE A 208 3.83 -27.25 8.12
CA ILE A 208 2.37 -27.32 8.08
C ILE A 208 1.97 -28.73 8.51
N ASP A 209 1.34 -28.81 9.68
CA ASP A 209 0.64 -30.01 10.08
C ASP A 209 -0.73 -30.03 9.43
N PHE A 210 -0.96 -31.11 8.70
CA PHE A 210 -2.13 -31.33 7.87
C PHE A 210 -3.05 -32.39 8.47
N SER A 211 -2.81 -32.80 9.72
CA SER A 211 -3.60 -33.81 10.42
C SER A 211 -5.11 -33.48 10.43
N GLU A 212 -5.91 -34.40 9.90
CA GLU A 212 -7.38 -34.42 9.99
C GLU A 212 -7.89 -34.60 11.42
#